data_AF-A0A7Y5TEH1-F1
#
_entry.id   AF-A0A7Y5TEH1-F1
#
_cell.length_a   1.000
_cell.length_b   1.000
_cell.length_c   1.000
_cell.angle_alpha   90.00
_cell.angle_beta   90.00
_cell.angle_gamma   90.00
#
_symmetry.space_group_name_H-M   'P 1'
#
loop_
_entity.id
_entity.type
_entity.pdbx_description
1 polymer ?
#
loop_
_entity_poly.entity_id
_entity_poly.type
_entity_poly.pdbx_seq_one_letter_code
_entity_poly.pdbx_strand_id
1 'polypeptide(L)'
;WEFNSCEMLVKGDDVYPIDYANACPDVAVTSLHYYFPWAIKALVRWSAYCVVTGRRGPMDLEMRRYFDVADRDDLSDEQKLDAYIAIADEYFETDKYWAWCEKHLPHLDAAVLEWVQSDTFEHLLRSTVVTTYPAHERDRFMAHFGGLLGLWVKDEKARLGLE
;
A
#
# COMPACT_ATOMS: atom_id res chain seq x y z
N TRP A 1 8.27 -7.57 0.93
CA TRP A 1 7.31 -6.46 0.99
C TRP A 1 7.92 -5.47 1.93
N GLU A 2 8.46 -4.39 1.37
CA GLU A 2 9.23 -3.40 2.11
C GLU A 2 8.47 -2.10 1.97
N PHE A 3 7.73 -1.74 2.99
CA PHE A 3 7.03 -0.48 3.05
C PHE A 3 7.14 0.01 4.49
N ASN A 4 7.46 1.29 4.61
CA ASN A 4 7.56 1.97 5.89
C ASN A 4 6.50 3.06 5.92
N SER A 5 6.06 3.45 7.10
CA SER A 5 5.21 4.62 7.24
C SER A 5 6.04 5.83 7.63
N CYS A 6 5.62 6.99 7.14
CA CYS A 6 6.04 8.26 7.69
C CYS A 6 4.81 9.12 7.95
N GLU A 7 4.84 9.85 9.05
CA GLU A 7 3.82 10.86 9.34
C GLU A 7 4.27 12.20 8.77
N MET A 8 3.31 12.93 8.22
CA MET A 8 3.52 14.21 7.56
C MET A 8 2.52 15.22 8.13
N LEU A 9 3.00 16.39 8.53
CA LEU A 9 2.18 17.54 8.91
C LEU A 9 2.00 18.42 7.68
N VAL A 10 0.74 18.63 7.26
CA VAL A 10 0.41 19.58 6.18
C VAL A 10 0.01 20.92 6.79
N LYS A 11 0.63 22.01 6.35
CA LYS A 11 0.31 23.38 6.79
C LYS A 11 0.34 24.32 5.60
N GLY A 12 -0.85 24.76 5.15
CA GLY A 12 -0.96 25.54 3.92
C GLY A 12 -0.55 24.70 2.72
N ASP A 13 0.42 25.17 1.95
CA ASP A 13 0.98 24.47 0.79
C ASP A 13 2.24 23.65 1.14
N ASP A 14 2.65 23.65 2.42
CA ASP A 14 3.86 22.98 2.89
C ASP A 14 3.56 21.61 3.53
N VAL A 15 4.47 20.65 3.33
CA VAL A 15 4.43 19.30 3.93
C VAL A 15 5.70 19.08 4.74
N TYR A 16 5.55 18.77 6.03
CA TYR A 16 6.65 18.55 6.96
C TYR A 16 6.68 17.09 7.44
N PRO A 17 7.72 16.30 7.14
CA PRO A 17 7.88 14.98 7.74
C PRO A 17 8.13 15.10 9.24
N ILE A 18 7.38 14.33 10.03
CA ILE A 18 7.42 14.40 11.50
C ILE A 18 7.80 13.08 12.16
N ASP A 19 7.41 11.93 11.60
CA ASP A 19 7.74 10.64 12.22
C ASP A 19 8.15 9.59 11.19
N TYR A 20 9.22 8.85 11.49
CA TYR A 20 9.75 7.70 10.76
C TYR A 20 9.87 6.45 11.67
N ALA A 21 9.35 6.51 12.90
CA ALA A 21 9.56 5.49 13.93
C ALA A 21 8.61 4.29 13.82
N ASN A 22 7.55 4.36 13.01
CA ASN A 22 6.64 3.24 12.82
C ASN A 22 7.09 2.33 11.66
N ALA A 23 8.12 1.52 11.95
CA ALA A 23 8.78 0.64 10.99
C ALA A 23 7.86 -0.44 10.36
N CYS A 24 6.66 -0.67 10.90
CA CYS A 24 5.71 -1.64 10.38
C CYS A 24 4.28 -1.09 10.55
N PRO A 25 3.78 -0.29 9.59
CA PRO A 25 2.40 0.19 9.65
C PRO A 25 1.41 -0.98 9.60
N ASP A 26 0.39 -0.90 10.45
CA ASP A 26 -0.65 -1.92 10.54
C ASP A 26 -1.49 -1.95 9.25
N VAL A 27 -1.52 -3.12 8.60
CA VAL A 27 -2.28 -3.38 7.36
C VAL A 27 -3.61 -4.05 7.68
N ALA A 28 -4.07 -4.07 8.93
CA ALA A 28 -5.37 -4.64 9.27
C ALA A 28 -6.53 -3.86 8.65
N VAL A 29 -7.64 -4.56 8.39
CA VAL A 29 -8.89 -3.96 7.93
C VAL A 29 -9.45 -2.94 8.93
N THR A 30 -9.11 -3.10 10.21
CA THR A 30 -9.46 -2.20 11.33
C THR A 30 -8.62 -0.92 11.39
N SER A 31 -7.58 -0.81 10.55
CA SER A 31 -6.63 0.30 10.57
C SER A 31 -6.65 1.04 9.24
N LEU A 32 -6.59 0.30 8.13
CA LEU A 32 -6.62 0.90 6.80
C LEU A 32 -8.04 1.10 6.25
N HIS A 33 -9.02 0.32 6.71
CA HIS A 33 -10.43 0.48 6.35
C HIS A 33 -10.67 0.56 4.83
N TYR A 34 -10.96 1.76 4.34
CA TYR A 34 -11.10 2.13 2.92
C TYR A 34 -9.86 1.73 2.09
N TYR A 35 -8.65 1.89 2.63
CA TYR A 35 -7.41 1.60 1.92
C TYR A 35 -6.95 0.14 2.04
N PHE A 36 -7.63 -0.67 2.87
CA PHE A 36 -7.26 -2.07 3.07
C PHE A 36 -7.23 -2.87 1.75
N PRO A 37 -8.26 -2.81 0.87
CA PRO A 37 -8.23 -3.56 -0.38
C PRO A 37 -7.06 -3.16 -1.30
N TRP A 38 -6.71 -1.87 -1.35
CA TRP A 38 -5.56 -1.39 -2.10
C TRP A 38 -4.25 -1.99 -1.59
N ALA A 39 -4.07 -2.02 -0.27
CA ALA A 39 -2.85 -2.55 0.34
C ALA A 39 -2.71 -4.07 0.07
N ILE A 40 -3.79 -4.83 0.23
CA ILE A 40 -3.81 -6.27 -0.08
C ILE A 40 -3.54 -6.52 -1.57
N LYS A 41 -4.15 -5.73 -2.46
CA LYS A 41 -3.89 -5.80 -3.90
C LYS A 41 -2.41 -5.60 -4.23
N ALA A 42 -1.79 -4.57 -3.65
CA ALA A 42 -0.38 -4.28 -3.85
C ALA A 42 0.52 -5.40 -3.31
N LEU A 43 0.20 -5.95 -2.13
CA LEU A 43 0.91 -7.09 -1.54
C LEU A 43 0.84 -8.33 -2.43
N VAL A 44 -0.34 -8.68 -2.94
CA VAL A 44 -0.53 -9.81 -3.86
C VAL A 44 0.30 -9.61 -5.12
N ARG A 45 0.20 -8.43 -5.74
CA ARG A 45 0.90 -8.09 -6.98
C ARG A 45 2.43 -8.18 -6.82
N TRP A 46 2.96 -7.59 -5.75
CA TRP A 46 4.39 -7.65 -5.43
C TRP A 46 4.87 -9.07 -5.13
N SER A 47 4.12 -9.81 -4.32
CA SER A 47 4.46 -11.19 -3.97
C SER A 47 4.46 -12.10 -5.19
N ALA A 48 3.46 -11.97 -6.06
CA ALA A 48 3.38 -12.72 -7.30
C ALA A 48 4.56 -12.40 -8.23
N TYR A 49 4.91 -11.13 -8.40
CA TYR A 49 6.09 -10.73 -9.17
C TYR A 49 7.35 -11.41 -8.64
N CYS A 50 7.63 -11.27 -7.34
CA CYS A 50 8.84 -11.82 -6.73
C CYS A 50 8.94 -13.35 -6.87
N VAL A 51 7.84 -14.06 -6.63
CA VAL A 51 7.81 -15.53 -6.73
C VAL A 51 7.98 -16.00 -8.18
N VAL A 52 7.28 -15.37 -9.13
CA VAL A 52 7.28 -15.81 -10.54
C VAL A 52 8.60 -15.47 -11.24
N THR A 53 9.19 -14.32 -10.98
CA THR A 53 10.47 -13.92 -11.59
C THR A 53 11.68 -14.51 -10.86
N GLY A 54 11.47 -15.11 -9.68
CA GLY A 54 12.54 -15.58 -8.82
C GLY A 54 13.38 -14.44 -8.25
N ARG A 55 12.84 -13.20 -8.22
CA ARG A 55 13.54 -12.03 -7.67
C ARG A 55 13.96 -12.31 -6.24
N ARG A 56 15.27 -12.22 -5.99
CA ARG A 56 15.84 -12.21 -4.64
C ARG A 56 16.11 -10.76 -4.26
N GLY A 57 15.47 -10.29 -3.19
CA GLY A 57 15.75 -8.96 -2.66
C GLY A 57 17.18 -8.90 -2.10
N PRO A 58 17.88 -7.76 -2.21
CA PRO A 58 19.09 -7.51 -1.45
C PRO A 58 18.81 -7.63 0.05
N MET A 59 19.83 -8.01 0.83
CA MET A 59 19.70 -8.12 2.29
C MET A 59 19.81 -6.76 3.00
N ASP A 60 20.37 -5.76 2.33
CA ASP A 60 20.47 -4.39 2.82
C ASP A 60 19.75 -3.43 1.88
N LEU A 61 19.43 -2.24 2.40
CA LEU A 61 18.77 -1.17 1.65
C LEU A 61 19.77 -0.28 0.90
N GLU A 62 21.04 -0.68 0.83
CA GLU A 62 22.14 0.10 0.23
C GLU A 62 22.20 1.56 0.71
N MET A 63 21.93 1.82 2.00
CA MET A 63 21.80 3.17 2.57
C MET A 63 22.98 4.11 2.28
N ARG A 64 24.19 3.56 2.04
CA ARG A 64 25.35 4.38 1.65
C ARG A 64 25.09 5.17 0.36
N ARG A 65 24.38 4.59 -0.62
CA ARG A 65 24.05 5.27 -1.88
C ARG A 65 23.21 6.53 -1.64
N TYR A 66 22.27 6.46 -0.69
CA TYR A 66 21.48 7.61 -0.28
C TYR A 66 22.34 8.66 0.41
N PHE A 67 23.25 8.26 1.31
CA PHE A 67 24.17 9.22 1.93
C PHE A 67 25.13 9.87 0.92
N ASP A 68 25.62 9.12 -0.06
CA ASP A 68 26.47 9.67 -1.13
C ASP A 68 25.76 10.77 -1.92
N VAL A 69 24.45 10.65 -2.17
CA VAL A 69 23.63 11.70 -2.80
C VAL A 69 23.38 12.86 -1.83
N ALA A 70 23.11 12.57 -0.55
CA ALA A 70 22.90 13.59 0.46
C ALA A 70 24.11 14.51 0.63
N ASP A 71 25.31 13.93 0.60
CA ASP A 71 26.62 14.59 0.75
C ASP A 71 27.01 15.46 -0.47
N ARG A 72 26.22 15.46 -1.56
CA ARG A 72 26.48 16.29 -2.75
C ARG A 72 26.04 17.73 -2.52
N ASP A 73 27.00 18.66 -2.50
CA ASP A 73 26.75 20.10 -2.36
C ASP A 73 26.42 20.79 -3.70
N ASP A 74 26.56 20.09 -4.83
CA ASP A 74 26.32 20.62 -6.18
C ASP A 74 24.92 20.28 -6.74
N LEU A 75 24.09 19.58 -5.96
CA LEU A 75 22.71 19.23 -6.32
C LEU A 75 21.71 20.05 -5.50
N SER A 76 20.63 20.51 -6.14
CA SER A 76 19.46 21.03 -5.44
C SER A 76 18.70 19.91 -4.72
N ASP A 77 17.79 20.26 -3.80
CA ASP A 77 16.94 19.28 -3.11
C ASP A 77 16.10 18.45 -4.08
N GLU A 78 15.55 19.09 -5.12
CA GLU A 78 14.78 18.41 -6.17
C GLU A 78 15.64 17.40 -6.96
N GLN A 79 16.87 17.79 -7.30
CA GLN A 79 17.82 16.88 -7.97
C GLN A 79 18.26 15.72 -7.06
N LYS A 80 18.36 15.94 -5.75
CA LYS A 80 18.61 14.87 -4.78
C LYS A 80 17.43 13.91 -4.71
N LEU A 81 16.19 14.42 -4.70
CA LEU A 81 14.98 13.59 -4.74
C LEU A 81 14.93 12.72 -6.00
N ASP A 82 15.22 13.27 -7.17
CA ASP A 82 15.31 12.49 -8.42
C ASP A 82 16.37 11.38 -8.32
N ALA A 83 17.53 11.69 -7.75
CA ALA A 83 18.59 10.70 -7.55
C ALA A 83 18.20 9.60 -6.54
N TYR A 84 17.46 9.94 -5.47
CA TYR A 84 16.92 8.96 -4.53
C TYR A 84 15.88 8.05 -5.19
N ILE A 85 14.99 8.62 -6.01
CA ILE A 85 13.99 7.86 -6.77
C ILE A 85 14.68 6.88 -7.72
N ALA A 86 15.74 7.30 -8.41
CA ALA A 86 16.50 6.41 -9.30
C ALA A 86 17.11 5.20 -8.56
N ILE A 87 17.62 5.41 -7.33
CA ILE A 87 18.11 4.31 -6.49
C ILE A 87 16.96 3.35 -6.13
N ALA A 88 15.80 3.90 -5.73
CA ALA A 88 14.63 3.10 -5.39
C ALA A 88 14.07 2.34 -6.60
N ASP A 89 14.02 2.96 -7.78
CA ASP A 89 13.51 2.34 -9.01
C ASP A 89 14.39 1.18 -9.48
N GLU A 90 15.71 1.33 -9.37
CA GLU A 90 16.65 0.24 -9.59
C GLU A 90 16.41 -0.90 -8.59
N TYR A 91 16.32 -0.57 -7.30
CA TYR A 91 16.11 -1.55 -6.24
C TYR A 91 14.81 -2.34 -6.46
N PHE A 92 13.70 -1.68 -6.76
CA PHE A 92 12.39 -2.32 -6.94
C PHE A 92 12.15 -2.85 -8.35
N GLU A 93 13.07 -2.62 -9.29
CA GLU A 93 12.92 -2.93 -10.71
C GLU A 93 11.63 -2.35 -11.30
N THR A 94 11.29 -1.10 -10.96
CA THR A 94 9.97 -0.48 -11.18
C THR A 94 9.42 -0.69 -12.60
N ASP A 95 10.22 -0.43 -13.64
CA ASP A 95 9.80 -0.61 -15.03
C ASP A 95 9.47 -2.07 -15.38
N LYS A 96 10.31 -3.01 -14.94
CA LYS A 96 10.08 -4.44 -15.18
C LYS A 96 8.85 -4.92 -14.42
N TYR A 97 8.68 -4.43 -13.19
CA TYR A 97 7.54 -4.74 -12.34
C TYR A 97 6.23 -4.30 -12.99
N TRP A 98 6.13 -3.04 -13.44
CA TRP A 98 4.91 -2.53 -14.06
C TRP A 98 4.60 -3.22 -15.38
N ALA A 99 5.59 -3.39 -16.26
CA ALA A 99 5.41 -4.13 -17.51
C ALA A 99 4.95 -5.58 -17.27
N TRP A 100 5.47 -6.23 -16.23
CA TRP A 100 5.03 -7.58 -15.84
C TRP A 100 3.58 -7.57 -15.32
N CYS A 101 3.21 -6.60 -14.48
CA CYS A 101 1.86 -6.48 -13.94
C CYS A 101 0.82 -6.24 -15.04
N GLU A 102 1.10 -5.33 -15.98
CA GLU A 102 0.23 -5.04 -17.12
C GLU A 102 0.00 -6.28 -17.97
N LYS A 103 1.06 -7.06 -18.21
CA LYS A 103 1.00 -8.27 -19.03
C LYS A 103 0.29 -9.43 -18.33
N HIS A 104 0.55 -9.65 -17.05
CA HIS A 104 0.17 -10.88 -16.35
C HIS A 104 -0.98 -10.72 -15.37
N LEU A 105 -1.23 -9.51 -14.87
CA LEU A 105 -2.24 -9.21 -13.86
C LEU A 105 -3.25 -8.12 -14.28
N PRO A 106 -3.67 -8.00 -15.57
CA PRO A 106 -4.63 -6.96 -15.96
C PRO A 106 -6.02 -7.15 -15.31
N HIS A 107 -6.31 -8.36 -14.85
CA HIS A 107 -7.57 -8.74 -14.21
C HIS A 107 -7.58 -8.51 -12.69
N LEU A 108 -6.44 -8.16 -12.08
CA LEU A 108 -6.30 -8.16 -10.62
C LEU A 108 -7.22 -7.16 -9.94
N ASP A 109 -7.43 -5.99 -10.54
CA ASP A 109 -8.33 -4.97 -9.99
C ASP A 109 -9.78 -5.50 -9.86
N ALA A 110 -10.28 -6.15 -10.91
CA ALA A 110 -11.62 -6.75 -10.91
C ALA A 110 -11.71 -7.91 -9.91
N ALA A 111 -10.68 -8.75 -9.82
CA ALA A 111 -10.64 -9.87 -8.88
C ALA A 111 -10.66 -9.41 -7.41
N VAL A 112 -9.94 -8.33 -7.07
CA VAL A 112 -9.97 -7.76 -5.71
C VAL A 112 -11.33 -7.14 -5.41
N LEU A 113 -11.92 -6.42 -6.38
CA LEU A 113 -13.27 -5.86 -6.25
C LEU A 113 -14.33 -6.96 -6.03
N GLU A 114 -14.24 -8.07 -6.75
CA GLU A 114 -15.11 -9.24 -6.56
C GLU A 114 -14.92 -9.83 -5.16
N TRP A 115 -13.66 -10.04 -4.75
CA TRP A 115 -13.35 -10.62 -3.44
C TRP A 115 -13.90 -9.77 -2.29
N VAL A 116 -13.73 -8.45 -2.31
CA VAL A 116 -14.24 -7.55 -1.25
C VAL A 116 -15.77 -7.57 -1.15
N GLN A 117 -16.47 -7.82 -2.26
CA GLN A 117 -17.93 -7.94 -2.29
C GLN A 117 -18.44 -9.35 -1.96
N SER A 118 -17.56 -10.31 -1.72
CA SER A 118 -17.94 -11.71 -1.48
C SER A 118 -18.35 -11.98 -0.03
N ASP A 119 -19.17 -13.02 0.16
CA ASP A 119 -19.51 -13.56 1.49
C ASP A 119 -18.27 -13.95 2.30
N THR A 120 -17.21 -14.38 1.62
CA THR A 120 -15.93 -14.74 2.25
C THR A 120 -15.30 -13.53 2.94
N PHE A 121 -15.33 -12.37 2.28
CA PHE A 121 -14.80 -11.13 2.84
C PHE A 121 -15.71 -10.58 3.94
N GLU A 122 -17.04 -10.67 3.78
CA GLU A 122 -17.97 -10.30 4.86
C GLU A 122 -17.72 -11.14 6.12
N HIS A 123 -17.52 -12.45 5.96
CA HIS A 123 -17.20 -13.35 7.06
C HIS A 123 -15.85 -12.98 7.72
N LEU A 124 -14.82 -12.67 6.92
CA LEU A 124 -13.54 -12.18 7.43
C LEU A 124 -13.75 -10.92 8.29
N LEU A 125 -14.45 -9.91 7.77
CA LEU A 125 -14.70 -8.65 8.47
C LEU A 125 -15.44 -8.90 9.79
N ARG A 126 -16.49 -9.71 9.75
CA ARG A 126 -17.28 -10.08 10.94
C ARG A 126 -16.43 -10.79 11.98
N SER A 127 -15.62 -11.76 11.55
CA SER A 127 -14.72 -12.51 12.43
C SER A 127 -13.71 -11.57 13.09
N THR A 128 -13.08 -10.69 12.33
CA THR A 128 -12.18 -9.65 12.85
C THR A 128 -12.89 -8.79 13.90
N VAL A 129 -14.09 -8.28 13.62
CA VAL A 129 -14.79 -7.43 14.60
C VAL A 129 -15.15 -8.19 15.88
N VAL A 130 -15.65 -9.43 15.76
CA VAL A 130 -16.05 -10.25 16.91
C VAL A 130 -14.86 -10.58 17.81
N THR A 131 -13.69 -10.83 17.20
CA THR A 131 -12.46 -11.21 17.91
C THR A 131 -11.73 -10.01 18.50
N THR A 132 -11.80 -8.83 17.87
CA THR A 132 -11.10 -7.63 18.32
C THR A 132 -11.90 -6.80 19.33
N TYR A 133 -13.24 -6.71 19.19
CA TYR A 133 -14.05 -5.74 19.95
C TYR A 133 -15.03 -6.39 20.93
N PRO A 134 -15.29 -5.73 22.08
CA PRO A 134 -16.27 -6.19 23.06
C PRO A 134 -17.69 -6.15 22.48
N ALA A 135 -18.57 -7.03 22.96
CA ALA A 135 -19.88 -7.29 22.37
C ALA A 135 -20.73 -6.03 22.12
N HIS A 136 -20.70 -5.06 23.04
CA HIS A 136 -21.50 -3.83 22.96
C HIS A 136 -20.98 -2.81 21.91
N GLU A 137 -19.78 -3.01 21.36
CA GLU A 137 -19.21 -2.13 20.33
C GLU A 137 -19.22 -2.75 18.93
N ARG A 138 -19.50 -4.06 18.81
CA ARG A 138 -19.38 -4.81 17.55
C ARG A 138 -20.23 -4.23 16.44
N ASP A 139 -21.48 -3.88 16.72
CA ASP A 139 -22.38 -3.31 15.70
C ASP A 139 -21.87 -1.97 15.17
N ARG A 140 -21.32 -1.13 16.06
CA ARG A 140 -20.69 0.15 15.67
C ARG A 140 -19.53 -0.08 14.71
N PHE A 141 -18.62 -1.00 15.04
CA PHE A 141 -17.44 -1.26 14.22
C PHE A 141 -17.78 -2.01 12.93
N MET A 142 -18.74 -2.94 12.94
CA MET A 142 -19.26 -3.55 11.72
C MET A 142 -19.81 -2.49 10.75
N ALA A 143 -20.62 -1.56 11.27
CA ALA A 143 -21.18 -0.49 10.45
C ALA A 143 -20.08 0.46 9.94
N HIS A 144 -19.13 0.83 10.79
CA HIS A 144 -18.06 1.76 10.41
C HIS A 144 -17.16 1.18 9.32
N PHE A 145 -16.64 -0.03 9.51
CA PHE A 145 -15.74 -0.67 8.55
C PHE A 145 -16.47 -1.04 7.28
N GLY A 146 -17.68 -1.62 7.40
CA GLY A 146 -18.52 -1.95 6.25
C GLY A 146 -18.87 -0.72 5.41
N GLY A 147 -19.15 0.42 6.05
CA GLY A 147 -19.39 1.69 5.35
C GLY A 147 -18.18 2.19 4.56
N LEU A 148 -16.99 2.16 5.15
CA LEU A 148 -15.75 2.58 4.48
C LEU A 148 -15.36 1.65 3.34
N LEU A 149 -15.54 0.33 3.51
CA LEU A 149 -15.31 -0.64 2.45
C LEU A 149 -16.35 -0.52 1.33
N GLY A 150 -17.61 -0.24 1.67
CA GLY A 150 -18.66 0.05 0.69
C GLY A 150 -18.36 1.30 -0.13
N LEU A 151 -17.80 2.35 0.50
CA LEU A 151 -17.31 3.53 -0.21
C LEU A 151 -16.18 3.16 -1.19
N TRP A 152 -15.20 2.37 -0.73
CA TRP A 152 -14.13 1.89 -1.61
C TRP A 152 -14.66 1.10 -2.81
N VAL A 153 -15.62 0.18 -2.59
CA VAL A 153 -16.24 -0.59 -3.67
C VAL A 153 -16.89 0.32 -4.71
N LYS A 154 -17.60 1.36 -4.27
CA LYS A 154 -18.24 2.34 -5.17
C LYS A 154 -17.20 3.09 -6.00
N ASP A 155 -16.14 3.57 -5.36
CA ASP A 155 -15.10 4.36 -6.03
C ASP A 155 -14.28 3.49 -6.99
N GLU A 156 -14.00 2.24 -6.61
CA GLU A 156 -13.28 1.28 -7.47
C GLU A 156 -14.13 0.88 -8.69
N LYS A 157 -15.45 0.67 -8.51
CA LYS A 157 -16.39 0.47 -9.63
C LYS A 157 -16.37 1.64 -10.61
N ALA A 158 -16.47 2.86 -10.10
CA ALA A 158 -16.39 4.07 -10.93
C ALA A 158 -15.05 4.16 -11.67
N ARG A 159 -13.93 3.88 -11.00
CA ARG A 159 -12.60 3.87 -11.63
C ARG A 159 -12.48 2.83 -12.75
N LEU A 160 -13.12 1.67 -12.59
CA LEU A 160 -13.13 0.59 -13.58
C LEU A 160 -14.21 0.74 -14.66
N GLY A 161 -15.07 1.77 -14.59
CA GLY A 161 -16.16 1.96 -15.53
C GLY A 161 -17.27 0.90 -15.41
N LEU A 162 -17.44 0.33 -14.22
CA LEU A 162 -18.50 -0.62 -13.89
C LEU A 162 -19.59 0.15 -13.12
N GLU A 163 -20.80 0.30 -13.69
CA GLU A 163 -21.96 0.86 -12.95
C GLU A 163 -22.63 -0.19 -12.07
#